data_AF-D3BPM6-F1
#
_entry.id   AF-D3BPM6-F1
#
_cell.length_a   1.000
_cell.length_b   1.000
_cell.length_c   1.000
_cell.angle_alpha   90.00
_cell.angle_beta   90.00
_cell.angle_gamma   90.00
#
_symmetry.space_group_name_H-M   'P 1'
#
loop_
_entity.id
_entity.type
_entity.pdbx_description
1 polymer ?
#
loop_
_entity_poly.entity_id
_entity_poly.type
_entity_poly.pdbx_seq_one_letter_code
_entity_poly.pdbx_strand_id
1 'polypeptide(L)'
;MNKLIISFIVLVALFNTFTIAKELAAGQWTLHGSNKCSTPQTMNLVKKNGMISTISPEGFLYLTNVTVNNDGTFQGYGALYRNLHIYAYTNVKGTIYNPFAFIAVYSSSSGFTGDTYYYSLSTCNDSSDDESNIVDEYSATVFI
;
A
#
# COMPACT_ATOMS: atom_id res chain seq x y z
N MET A 1 40.51 -4.83 30.20
CA MET A 1 39.96 -3.71 29.40
C MET A 1 39.60 -4.09 27.97
N ASN A 2 40.47 -4.78 27.21
CA ASN A 2 40.20 -5.10 25.79
C ASN A 2 38.97 -5.97 25.50
N LYS A 3 38.56 -6.87 26.40
CA LYS A 3 37.37 -7.73 26.19
C LYS A 3 36.03 -6.98 26.25
N LEU A 4 35.96 -5.89 27.02
CA LEU A 4 34.75 -5.05 27.15
C LEU A 4 34.52 -4.20 25.89
N ILE A 5 35.59 -3.71 25.27
CA ILE A 5 35.53 -2.93 24.02
C ILE A 5 35.09 -3.83 22.86
N ILE A 6 35.64 -5.05 22.76
CA ILE A 6 35.25 -6.01 21.72
C ILE A 6 33.78 -6.41 21.86
N SER A 7 33.29 -6.63 23.09
CA SER A 7 31.87 -6.95 23.33
C SER A 7 30.94 -5.81 22.95
N PHE A 8 31.35 -4.55 23.13
CA PHE A 8 30.54 -3.38 22.78
C PHE A 8 30.47 -3.18 21.25
N ILE A 9 31.57 -3.43 20.53
CA ILE A 9 31.60 -3.37 19.06
C ILE A 9 30.71 -4.46 18.43
N VAL A 10 30.73 -5.69 18.98
CA VAL A 10 29.86 -6.78 18.51
C VAL A 10 28.38 -6.46 18.79
N LEU A 11 28.06 -5.83 19.92
CA LEU A 11 26.69 -5.42 20.24
C LEU A 11 26.17 -4.32 19.30
N VAL A 12 26.98 -3.29 19.02
CA VAL A 12 26.61 -2.19 18.10
C VAL A 12 26.48 -2.69 16.65
N ALA A 13 27.29 -3.66 16.23
CA ALA A 13 27.17 -4.28 14.91
C ALA A 13 25.87 -5.10 14.75
N LEU A 14 25.38 -5.73 15.83
CA LEU A 14 24.10 -6.46 15.84
C LEU A 14 22.88 -5.52 15.86
N PHE A 15 23.04 -4.27 16.32
CA PHE A 15 21.99 -3.24 16.34
C PHE A 15 21.81 -2.48 15.02
N ASN A 16 22.67 -2.68 14.02
CA ASN A 16 22.34 -2.33 12.62
C ASN A 16 21.38 -3.37 12.03
N THR A 17 20.33 -3.70 12.80
CA THR A 17 19.25 -4.58 12.43
C THR A 17 18.62 -4.05 11.15
N PHE A 18 18.90 -4.77 10.06
CA PHE A 18 18.07 -4.99 8.89
C PHE A 18 16.74 -4.20 8.91
N THR A 19 16.76 -2.99 8.38
CA THR A 19 15.54 -2.40 7.82
C THR A 19 15.22 -3.21 6.57
N ILE A 20 14.50 -4.33 6.76
CA ILE A 20 13.90 -5.07 5.65
C ILE A 20 12.87 -4.12 5.06
N ALA A 21 13.19 -3.52 3.91
CA ALA A 21 12.24 -2.70 3.17
C ALA A 21 10.97 -3.53 2.96
N LYS A 22 9.80 -2.95 3.22
CA LYS A 22 8.52 -3.62 2.95
C LYS A 22 8.44 -3.88 1.44
N GLU A 23 8.69 -5.12 1.02
CA GLU A 23 8.56 -5.50 -0.38
C GLU A 23 7.14 -5.99 -0.68
N LEU A 24 6.54 -5.42 -1.73
CA LEU A 24 5.30 -5.94 -2.31
C LEU A 24 5.58 -7.21 -3.09
N ALA A 25 4.71 -8.22 -3.04
CA ALA A 25 4.85 -9.39 -3.90
C ALA A 25 4.43 -9.07 -5.35
N ALA A 26 5.24 -9.49 -6.32
CA ALA A 26 4.82 -9.46 -7.73
C ALA A 26 3.71 -10.50 -7.97
N GLY A 27 2.82 -10.24 -8.92
CA GLY A 27 1.71 -11.14 -9.24
C GLY A 27 0.41 -10.39 -9.52
N GLN A 28 -0.71 -11.10 -9.38
CA GLN A 28 -2.05 -10.54 -9.60
C GLN A 28 -2.55 -9.87 -8.32
N TRP A 29 -3.05 -8.65 -8.48
CA TRP A 29 -3.59 -7.77 -7.44
C TRP A 29 -4.97 -7.28 -7.87
N THR A 30 -5.74 -6.80 -6.91
CA THR A 30 -7.04 -6.17 -7.13
C THR A 30 -6.92 -4.69 -6.81
N LEU A 31 -7.39 -3.85 -7.73
CA LEU A 31 -7.51 -2.41 -7.61
C LEU A 31 -8.95 -2.05 -7.26
N HIS A 32 -9.10 -1.22 -6.23
CA HIS A 32 -10.34 -0.57 -5.85
C HIS A 32 -10.20 0.94 -5.98
N GLY A 33 -11.27 1.59 -6.44
CA GLY A 33 -11.38 3.04 -6.51
C GLY A 33 -11.48 3.70 -5.12
N SER A 34 -11.74 5.00 -5.13
CA SER A 34 -11.81 5.85 -3.93
C SER A 34 -12.85 5.38 -2.92
N ASN A 35 -13.93 4.75 -3.39
CA ASN A 35 -14.83 3.98 -2.54
C ASN A 35 -14.20 2.61 -2.32
N LYS A 36 -13.73 2.34 -1.09
CA LYS A 36 -13.25 1.01 -0.67
C LYS A 36 -14.19 -0.06 -1.22
N CYS A 37 -13.64 -1.09 -1.86
CA CYS A 37 -14.42 -2.18 -2.45
C CYS A 37 -15.34 -1.81 -3.63
N SER A 38 -15.08 -0.71 -4.35
CA SER A 38 -15.72 -0.45 -5.66
C SER A 38 -15.43 -1.56 -6.68
N THR A 39 -16.06 -1.50 -7.86
CA THR A 39 -15.88 -2.44 -8.99
C THR A 39 -14.41 -2.86 -9.12
N PRO A 40 -14.07 -4.08 -8.68
CA PRO A 40 -12.68 -4.50 -8.59
C PRO A 40 -12.09 -4.62 -9.98
N GLN A 41 -10.91 -4.05 -10.19
CA GLN A 41 -10.13 -4.26 -11.40
C GLN A 41 -8.93 -5.13 -11.10
N THR A 42 -8.74 -6.19 -11.87
CA THR A 42 -7.52 -7.00 -11.79
C THR A 42 -6.34 -6.19 -12.32
N MET A 43 -5.20 -6.26 -11.64
CA MET A 43 -3.94 -5.65 -12.03
C MET A 43 -2.79 -6.63 -11.82
N ASN A 44 -1.77 -6.59 -12.65
CA ASN A 44 -0.54 -7.34 -12.48
C ASN A 44 0.54 -6.40 -11.95
N LEU A 45 0.99 -6.63 -10.73
CA LEU A 45 2.14 -5.96 -10.16
C LEU A 45 3.42 -6.64 -10.66
N VAL A 46 4.24 -5.88 -11.36
CA VAL A 46 5.53 -6.33 -11.88
C VAL A 46 6.68 -5.57 -11.22
N LYS A 47 7.80 -6.26 -11.02
CA LYS A 47 9.05 -5.68 -10.55
C LYS A 47 10.09 -5.77 -11.67
N LYS A 48 10.69 -4.64 -12.02
CA LYS A 48 11.79 -4.58 -12.98
C LYS A 48 12.82 -3.56 -12.52
N ASN A 49 14.08 -3.99 -12.39
CA ASN A 49 15.19 -3.13 -11.97
C ASN A 49 14.93 -2.39 -10.64
N GLY A 50 14.29 -3.04 -9.68
CA GLY A 50 13.94 -2.43 -8.38
C GLY A 50 12.76 -1.45 -8.43
N MET A 51 12.16 -1.22 -9.59
CA MET A 51 10.95 -0.40 -9.73
C MET A 51 9.70 -1.28 -9.82
N ILE A 52 8.61 -0.77 -9.24
CA ILE A 52 7.30 -1.41 -9.28
C ILE A 52 6.44 -0.76 -10.36
N SER A 53 5.60 -1.55 -11.01
CA SER A 53 4.55 -1.08 -11.92
C SER A 53 3.31 -1.96 -11.81
N THR A 54 2.14 -1.42 -12.11
CA THR A 54 0.89 -2.19 -12.19
C THR A 54 0.31 -2.11 -13.60
N ILE A 55 -0.04 -3.27 -14.16
CA ILE A 55 -0.48 -3.43 -15.54
C ILE A 55 -1.84 -4.14 -15.56
N SER A 56 -2.85 -3.58 -16.21
CA SER A 56 -4.14 -4.27 -16.36
C SER A 56 -4.03 -5.50 -17.28
N PRO A 57 -5.00 -6.43 -17.29
CA PRO A 57 -5.03 -7.56 -18.21
C PRO A 57 -4.95 -7.16 -19.69
N GLU A 58 -5.46 -5.97 -20.03
CA GLU A 58 -5.43 -5.40 -21.37
C GLU A 58 -4.10 -4.72 -21.72
N GLY A 59 -3.15 -4.66 -20.77
CA GLY A 59 -1.81 -4.10 -20.98
C GLY A 59 -1.67 -2.61 -20.62
N PHE A 60 -2.67 -2.00 -19.97
CA PHE A 60 -2.59 -0.59 -19.57
C PHE A 60 -1.76 -0.42 -18.29
N LEU A 61 -0.84 0.54 -18.29
CA LEU A 61 0.02 0.87 -17.15
C LEU A 61 -0.71 1.84 -16.22
N TYR A 62 -0.93 1.47 -14.96
CA TYR A 62 -1.59 2.34 -13.99
C TYR A 62 -0.59 3.01 -13.05
N LEU A 63 0.34 2.23 -12.50
CA LEU A 63 1.49 2.72 -11.74
C LEU A 63 2.75 2.39 -12.53
N THR A 64 3.68 3.34 -12.61
CA THR A 64 4.95 3.16 -13.30
C THR A 64 6.10 3.86 -12.57
N ASN A 65 7.30 3.29 -12.69
CA ASN A 65 8.53 3.78 -12.08
C ASN A 65 8.37 4.07 -10.57
N VAL A 66 7.71 3.15 -9.86
CA VAL A 66 7.50 3.30 -8.42
C VAL A 66 8.78 2.90 -7.67
N THR A 67 9.29 3.81 -6.86
CA THR A 67 10.40 3.60 -5.92
C THR A 67 9.85 3.51 -4.51
N VAL A 68 10.17 2.42 -3.81
CA VAL A 68 9.76 2.17 -2.43
C VAL A 68 10.88 2.58 -1.47
N ASN A 69 10.53 3.37 -0.46
CA ASN A 69 11.41 3.79 0.61
C ASN A 69 11.45 2.74 1.75
N ASN A 70 12.48 2.80 2.58
CA ASN A 70 12.65 1.85 3.69
C ASN A 70 11.54 1.93 4.76
N ASP A 71 10.87 3.08 4.87
CA ASP A 71 9.74 3.30 5.78
C ASP A 71 8.40 2.72 5.25
N GLY A 72 8.42 2.11 4.06
CA GLY A 72 7.23 1.56 3.41
C GLY A 72 6.40 2.60 2.66
N THR A 73 6.84 3.85 2.57
CA THR A 73 6.26 4.81 1.62
C THR A 73 6.80 4.58 0.22
N PHE A 74 6.10 5.07 -0.80
CA PHE A 74 6.60 5.02 -2.17
C PHE A 74 6.19 6.25 -2.98
N GLN A 75 6.91 6.47 -4.07
CA GLN A 75 6.60 7.52 -5.05
C GLN A 75 6.84 7.00 -6.46
N GLY A 76 6.09 7.54 -7.43
CA GLY A 76 6.22 7.19 -8.84
C GLY A 76 5.25 8.00 -9.69
N TYR A 77 4.85 7.42 -10.83
CA TYR A 77 3.92 8.05 -11.76
C TYR A 77 2.68 7.19 -12.00
N GLY A 78 1.58 7.87 -12.26
CA GLY A 78 0.33 7.30 -12.71
C GLY A 78 0.03 7.72 -14.13
N ALA A 79 -0.30 6.78 -15.03
CA ALA A 79 -0.75 7.12 -16.37
C ALA A 79 -2.27 7.32 -16.38
N LEU A 80 -2.72 8.39 -17.01
CA LEU A 80 -4.13 8.77 -17.09
C LEU A 80 -4.64 8.55 -18.50
N TYR A 81 -5.77 7.85 -18.63
CA TYR A 81 -6.32 7.42 -19.91
C TYR A 81 -7.62 8.14 -20.28
N ARG A 82 -7.77 8.44 -21.57
CA ARG A 82 -9.02 8.89 -22.19
C ARG A 82 -9.19 8.11 -23.49
N ASN A 83 -10.29 7.37 -23.62
CA ASN A 83 -10.55 6.51 -24.79
C ASN A 83 -9.37 5.56 -25.10
N LEU A 84 -8.83 4.88 -24.08
CA LEU A 84 -7.68 3.95 -24.19
C LEU A 84 -6.33 4.58 -24.56
N HIS A 85 -6.26 5.92 -24.69
CA HIS A 85 -5.02 6.64 -24.95
C HIS A 85 -4.54 7.35 -23.70
N ILE A 86 -3.24 7.29 -23.42
CA ILE A 86 -2.64 8.09 -22.35
C ILE A 86 -2.76 9.55 -22.75
N TYR A 87 -3.44 10.37 -21.95
CA TYR A 87 -3.52 11.82 -22.18
C TYR A 87 -2.62 12.62 -21.23
N ALA A 88 -2.24 12.05 -20.09
CA ALA A 88 -1.37 12.69 -19.11
C ALA A 88 -0.70 11.68 -18.18
N TYR A 89 0.34 12.13 -17.49
CA TYR A 89 0.87 11.47 -16.30
C TYR A 89 0.65 12.36 -15.08
N THR A 90 0.55 11.74 -13.92
CA THR A 90 0.50 12.44 -12.63
C THR A 90 1.45 11.81 -11.62
N ASN A 91 1.87 12.60 -10.64
CA ASN A 91 2.68 12.11 -9.53
C ASN A 91 1.83 11.25 -8.62
N VAL A 92 2.38 10.11 -8.23
CA VAL A 92 1.76 9.21 -7.27
C VAL A 92 2.65 9.11 -6.03
N LYS A 93 2.02 9.15 -4.86
CA LYS A 93 2.62 8.77 -3.59
C LYS A 93 1.78 7.70 -2.92
N GLY A 94 2.38 6.90 -2.06
CA GLY A 94 1.60 5.90 -1.35
C GLY A 94 2.32 5.27 -0.19
N THR A 95 1.63 4.34 0.46
CA THR A 95 2.10 3.64 1.65
C THR A 95 1.74 2.16 1.56
N ILE A 96 2.71 1.32 1.88
CA ILE A 96 2.56 -0.13 2.00
C ILE A 96 2.16 -0.44 3.45
N TYR A 97 0.92 -0.90 3.62
CA TYR A 97 0.42 -1.32 4.94
C TYR A 97 1.10 -2.61 5.36
N ASN A 98 1.01 -3.61 4.48
CA ASN A 98 1.60 -4.93 4.63
C ASN A 98 1.98 -5.48 3.23
N PRO A 99 2.69 -6.62 3.13
CA PRO A 99 3.12 -7.19 1.84
C PRO A 99 2.00 -7.52 0.85
N PHE A 100 0.73 -7.49 1.30
CA PHE A 100 -0.47 -7.85 0.54
C PHE A 100 -1.42 -6.67 0.30
N ALA A 101 -1.12 -5.46 0.79
CA ALA A 101 -1.98 -4.30 0.66
C ALA A 101 -1.22 -2.97 0.68
N PHE A 102 -1.55 -2.08 -0.26
CA PHE A 102 -1.01 -0.71 -0.31
C PHE A 102 -2.04 0.29 -0.85
N ILE A 103 -1.82 1.57 -0.56
CA ILE A 103 -2.62 2.67 -1.12
C ILE A 103 -1.75 3.53 -2.01
N ALA A 104 -2.32 3.98 -3.13
CA ALA A 104 -1.72 4.96 -4.02
C ALA A 104 -2.61 6.20 -4.12
N VAL A 105 -2.04 7.38 -3.90
CA VAL A 105 -2.68 8.68 -4.01
C VAL A 105 -2.14 9.37 -5.25
N TYR A 106 -3.01 9.61 -6.21
CA TYR A 106 -2.69 10.26 -7.47
C TYR A 106 -2.94 11.75 -7.32
N SER A 107 -1.92 12.55 -7.63
CA SER A 107 -2.00 14.02 -7.55
C SER A 107 -2.95 14.55 -8.63
N SER A 108 -3.50 15.75 -8.41
CA SER A 108 -4.21 16.47 -9.45
C SER A 108 -3.28 16.81 -10.63
N SER A 109 -3.80 16.74 -11.84
CA SER A 109 -3.11 17.11 -13.09
C SER A 109 -4.13 17.76 -14.05
N SER A 110 -3.69 18.26 -15.20
CA SER A 110 -4.56 18.94 -16.17
C SER A 110 -5.73 18.04 -16.60
N GLY A 111 -6.94 18.36 -16.14
CA GLY A 111 -8.16 17.58 -16.43
C GLY A 111 -8.37 16.35 -15.55
N PHE A 112 -7.59 16.19 -14.48
CA PHE A 112 -7.73 15.13 -13.49
C PHE A 112 -7.63 15.71 -12.07
N THR A 113 -8.67 15.52 -11.27
CA THR A 113 -8.77 16.12 -9.92
C THR A 113 -7.87 15.47 -8.88
N GLY A 114 -7.24 14.34 -9.21
CA GLY A 114 -6.64 13.46 -8.22
C GLY A 114 -7.63 12.38 -7.79
N ASP A 115 -7.10 11.24 -7.36
CA ASP A 115 -7.90 10.12 -6.84
C ASP A 115 -7.03 9.27 -5.90
N THR A 116 -7.68 8.45 -5.08
CA THR A 116 -7.02 7.49 -4.19
C THR A 116 -7.46 6.09 -4.56
N TYR A 117 -6.48 5.21 -4.74
CA TYR A 117 -6.69 3.84 -5.15
C TYR A 117 -6.10 2.88 -4.11
N TYR A 118 -6.84 1.81 -3.85
CA TYR A 118 -6.48 0.77 -2.89
C TYR A 118 -6.13 -0.51 -3.65
N TYR A 119 -4.97 -1.09 -3.36
CA TYR A 119 -4.49 -2.31 -4.00
C TYR A 119 -4.37 -3.41 -2.95
N SER A 120 -4.96 -4.57 -3.22
CA SER A 120 -4.86 -5.76 -2.35
C SER A 120 -4.67 -7.06 -3.13
N LEU A 121 -3.93 -7.99 -2.54
CA LEU A 121 -3.79 -9.37 -3.05
C LEU A 121 -5.04 -10.21 -2.76
N SER A 122 -5.81 -9.88 -1.72
CA SER A 122 -7.09 -10.49 -1.40
C SER A 122 -8.27 -9.72 -2.00
N THR A 123 -9.40 -10.40 -2.21
CA THR A 123 -10.69 -9.74 -2.47
C THR A 123 -10.99 -8.74 -1.36
N CYS A 124 -11.57 -7.60 -1.73
CA CYS A 124 -11.97 -6.59 -0.75
C CYS A 124 -12.87 -7.22 0.31
N ASN A 125 -12.46 -7.16 1.57
CA ASN A 125 -13.32 -7.50 2.69
C ASN A 125 -13.81 -6.17 3.26
N ASP A 126 -15.02 -5.76 2.90
CA ASP A 126 -15.69 -4.65 3.56
C ASP A 126 -16.24 -5.16 4.90
N SER A 127 -15.36 -5.64 5.78
CA SER A 127 -15.71 -5.88 7.17
C SER A 127 -15.79 -4.50 7.83
N SER A 128 -16.89 -3.82 7.56
CA SER A 128 -17.51 -2.90 8.50
C SER A 128 -17.90 -3.73 9.72
N ASP A 129 -16.94 -3.98 10.61
CA ASP A 129 -17.29 -4.38 11.97
C ASP A 129 -18.03 -3.19 12.58
N ASP A 130 -19.34 -3.38 12.75
CA ASP A 130 -20.12 -2.97 13.91
C ASP A 130 -19.55 -1.78 14.70
N GLU A 131 -19.91 -0.56 14.30
CA GLU A 131 -19.94 0.57 15.24
C GLU A 131 -21.40 0.86 15.63
N SER A 132 -21.70 0.48 16.88
CA SER A 132 -22.72 1.05 17.78
C SER A 132 -24.19 0.64 17.60
N ASN A 133 -24.56 -0.51 18.18
CA ASN A 133 -25.90 -0.69 18.75
C ASN A 133 -25.94 -1.71 19.91
N ILE A 134 -25.13 -1.52 20.95
CA ILE A 134 -25.49 -1.97 22.30
C ILE A 134 -25.07 -0.87 23.29
N VAL A 135 -26.02 0.03 23.54
CA VAL A 135 -26.05 0.87 24.73
C VAL A 135 -26.32 -0.03 25.92
N ASP A 136 -25.45 0.06 26.93
CA ASP A 136 -25.62 -0.22 28.35
C ASP A 136 -26.79 -1.13 28.79
N GLU A 137 -26.46 -2.32 29.29
CA GLU A 137 -27.08 -2.81 30.53
C GLU A 137 -26.10 -3.70 31.31
N TYR A 138 -25.23 -3.05 32.09
CA TYR A 138 -24.66 -3.66 33.30
C TYR A 138 -25.80 -3.84 34.30
N SER A 139 -26.43 -5.03 34.33
CA SER A 139 -27.18 -5.47 35.51
C SER A 139 -26.24 -6.28 36.40
N ALA A 140 -25.54 -5.56 37.27
CA ALA A 140 -24.84 -6.16 38.41
C ALA A 140 -25.90 -6.54 39.45
N THR A 141 -26.12 -7.85 39.58
CA THR A 141 -26.85 -8.45 40.70
C THR A 141 -26.17 -8.04 42.01
N VAL A 142 -26.85 -7.24 42.85
CA VAL A 142 -26.46 -7.04 44.25
C VAL A 142 -27.57 -7.61 45.12
N PHE A 143 -27.24 -8.73 45.77
CA PHE A 143 -27.95 -9.24 46.94
C PHE A 143 -27.71 -8.28 48.12
N ILE A 144 -28.79 -7.74 48.70
CA ILE A 144 -28.97 -7.54 50.14
C ILE A 144 -30.45 -7.76 50.46
#